data_AF-A0A2D5XNK3-F1
#
_entry.id   AF-A0A2D5XNK3-F1
#
_cell.length_a   1.000
_cell.length_b   1.000
_cell.length_c   1.000
_cell.angle_alpha   90.00
_cell.angle_beta   90.00
_cell.angle_gamma   90.00
#
_symmetry.space_group_name_H-M   'P 1'
#
loop_
_entity.id
_entity.type
_entity.pdbx_description
1 polymer ?
#
loop_
_entity_poly.entity_id
_entity_poly.type
_entity_poly.pdbx_seq_one_letter_code
_entity_poly.pdbx_strand_id
1 'polypeptide(L)'
;MGLEGFDVGDSGLAAGLLREPGGPWIRKLPGRITTSPVPGLIQKWFGPGGRLSSGEARAAAQQEAMVLESLESLGIPVPKPLAVATGQDRSALLLEEIPGGRTLAEVLALCTLPEQEAFARDLGLLVGRLHGAGWTHRDLYLEHFLVRPEESDQRLVLIDLGRARHRSETLPLVIGRRQIKDLSALLHSTPPGVSPRARVMFWRAWCEQVGRPDRISTRRLQRIIARRRTRMARHIPVHGEGAPRPGHLLLRLPNWVGGLVMATPIIVEACASPRWSRVTALVKSGLAPLLDGGPFPGLEVVSRGSAQEERGLMQSLGPDAVLLLNHSFSSAWAARRAGIPAIIGLAVGGRGPLLTHALVPPTRGGRRLPVPSAHLQRDVAGLAGLVVKDLHPRLGVSSEARDNAARALEELGIGRGQRLVLCSPGAAKGAGKLWPTKCFAETLAGLLEDPDCRAVVVGGPGEEELIAEVVDLAGPGVSALPEPLGLAGLMALVERAELLLVGDSGPRWIAAALDTPCVSVMGPNFPELTATSLESCTVVRLEGLDCAPCLERTCPLGHQRCLTELPVAPVLQAAREWIEMADGVGA
;
A
#
# COMPACT_ATOMS: atom_id res chain seq x y z
N MET A 1 -45.04 -0.35 -40.63
CA MET A 1 -46.47 0.01 -40.79
C MET A 1 -47.21 -0.80 -39.76
N GLY A 2 -47.48 -0.25 -38.58
CA GLY A 2 -48.64 0.63 -38.29
C GLY A 2 -49.60 -0.25 -37.47
N LEU A 3 -49.78 -0.03 -36.15
CA LEU A 3 -50.66 0.99 -35.55
C LEU A 3 -52.05 0.94 -36.22
N GLU A 4 -53.18 0.70 -35.57
CA GLU A 4 -53.69 0.94 -34.20
C GLU A 4 -54.98 0.07 -34.05
N GLY A 5 -55.38 -0.43 -32.88
CA GLY A 5 -56.08 0.29 -31.78
C GLY A 5 -57.53 -0.20 -31.72
N PHE A 6 -58.31 -0.30 -30.64
CA PHE A 6 -58.31 0.00 -29.19
C PHE A 6 -59.33 -1.02 -28.60
N ASP A 7 -59.36 -1.45 -27.35
CA ASP A 7 -59.47 -0.71 -26.09
C ASP A 7 -59.45 -1.72 -24.92
N VAL A 8 -58.84 -1.38 -23.78
CA VAL A 8 -59.15 -1.66 -22.35
C VAL A 8 -57.85 -1.47 -21.55
N GLY A 9 -57.80 -0.55 -20.59
CA GLY A 9 -56.79 -0.63 -19.53
C GLY A 9 -56.59 0.61 -18.68
N ASP A 10 -56.86 0.45 -17.37
CA ASP A 10 -56.34 1.25 -16.27
C ASP A 10 -54.86 1.62 -16.50
N SER A 11 -54.61 2.84 -16.95
CA SER A 11 -53.30 3.49 -16.85
C SER A 11 -53.42 5.00 -17.07
N GLY A 12 -53.21 5.75 -16.00
CA GLY A 12 -52.83 7.16 -16.02
C GLY A 12 -51.47 7.33 -15.35
N LEU A 13 -50.46 6.70 -15.93
CA LEU A 13 -49.04 6.95 -15.66
C LEU A 13 -48.67 8.37 -16.09
N ALA A 14 -48.15 9.18 -15.18
CA ALA A 14 -47.20 10.25 -15.47
C ALA A 14 -46.28 10.38 -14.24
N ALA A 15 -45.04 9.90 -14.21
CA ALA A 15 -44.01 10.10 -15.25
C ALA A 15 -43.91 11.55 -15.74
N GLY A 16 -44.21 12.53 -14.87
CA GLY A 16 -43.54 13.83 -14.94
C GLY A 16 -42.15 13.66 -14.33
N LEU A 17 -41.09 13.40 -15.10
CA LEU A 17 -40.35 14.43 -15.85
C LEU A 17 -40.37 15.73 -15.02
N LEU A 18 -39.35 16.06 -14.22
CA LEU A 18 -38.01 16.37 -14.71
C LEU A 18 -38.12 17.23 -16.00
N ARG A 19 -38.22 18.56 -15.86
CA ARG A 19 -37.77 19.67 -16.77
C ARG A 19 -38.73 20.88 -16.80
N GLU A 20 -38.35 22.16 -16.93
CA GLU A 20 -37.11 23.01 -16.92
C GLU A 20 -37.58 24.51 -17.06
N PRO A 21 -36.79 25.62 -16.88
CA PRO A 21 -35.33 25.76 -17.10
C PRO A 21 -34.51 26.52 -16.01
N GLY A 22 -33.25 26.12 -15.84
CA GLY A 22 -32.17 27.03 -15.39
C GLY A 22 -31.51 26.79 -14.03
N GLY A 23 -30.85 25.63 -13.81
CA GLY A 23 -29.88 25.47 -12.70
C GLY A 23 -29.37 24.02 -12.50
N PRO A 24 -28.07 23.75 -12.22
CA PRO A 24 -27.53 22.38 -12.13
C PRO A 24 -27.53 21.80 -10.70
N TRP A 25 -27.90 20.51 -10.56
CA TRP A 25 -28.04 19.77 -9.29
C TRP A 25 -26.75 19.11 -8.78
N ILE A 26 -26.55 18.94 -7.46
CA ILE A 26 -25.31 18.33 -6.90
C ILE A 26 -25.47 16.92 -6.33
N ARG A 27 -24.48 16.05 -6.62
CA ARG A 27 -24.32 14.68 -6.09
C ARG A 27 -23.12 14.59 -5.14
N LYS A 28 -23.25 13.87 -4.01
CA LYS A 28 -22.11 13.41 -3.19
C LYS A 28 -21.77 11.96 -3.57
N LEU A 29 -20.70 11.77 -4.34
CA LEU A 29 -20.00 10.48 -4.46
C LEU A 29 -18.76 10.50 -3.55
N PRO A 30 -18.19 9.35 -3.16
CA PRO A 30 -16.90 9.32 -2.48
C PRO A 30 -15.87 10.06 -3.35
N GLY A 31 -15.48 11.27 -2.94
CA GLY A 31 -14.39 12.04 -3.55
C GLY A 31 -14.73 12.99 -4.72
N ARG A 32 -15.99 13.28 -5.06
CA ARG A 32 -16.32 14.35 -6.05
C ARG A 32 -17.67 15.02 -5.78
N ILE A 33 -17.65 16.36 -5.76
CA ILE A 33 -18.83 17.25 -5.81
C ILE A 33 -19.03 17.61 -7.29
N THR A 34 -20.20 17.33 -7.86
CA THR A 34 -20.49 17.64 -9.27
C THR A 34 -21.84 18.33 -9.41
N THR A 35 -21.92 19.39 -10.20
CA THR A 35 -23.08 20.24 -10.50
C THR A 35 -23.83 19.78 -11.76
N SER A 36 -24.39 18.57 -11.83
CA SER A 36 -25.23 18.18 -12.97
C SER A 36 -26.48 17.36 -12.61
N PRO A 37 -27.63 17.59 -13.31
CA PRO A 37 -28.90 16.92 -13.02
C PRO A 37 -28.87 15.46 -13.44
N VAL A 38 -29.15 14.50 -12.54
CA VAL A 38 -29.51 13.14 -12.99
C VAL A 38 -30.59 12.44 -12.14
N PRO A 39 -31.86 12.85 -12.23
CA PRO A 39 -32.95 12.12 -11.57
C PRO A 39 -33.14 10.67 -12.08
N GLY A 40 -32.67 10.33 -13.29
CA GLY A 40 -32.69 8.96 -13.81
C GLY A 40 -31.72 7.99 -13.11
N LEU A 41 -30.77 8.46 -12.30
CA LEU A 41 -29.72 7.61 -11.70
C LEU A 41 -30.18 6.90 -10.42
N ILE A 42 -31.15 7.47 -9.70
CA ILE A 42 -31.68 6.89 -8.46
C ILE A 42 -32.46 5.61 -8.77
N GLN A 43 -33.33 5.63 -9.79
CA GLN A 43 -33.99 4.41 -10.28
C GLN A 43 -32.98 3.39 -10.84
N LYS A 44 -31.93 3.84 -11.52
CA LYS A 44 -30.89 2.96 -12.11
C LYS A 44 -30.01 2.28 -11.05
N TRP A 45 -29.86 2.85 -9.86
CA TRP A 45 -28.99 2.33 -8.79
C TRP A 45 -29.71 1.42 -7.79
N PHE A 46 -31.01 1.61 -7.60
CA PHE A 46 -31.80 0.83 -6.64
C PHE A 46 -32.83 -0.11 -7.29
N GLY A 47 -32.93 -0.10 -8.63
CA GLY A 47 -33.81 -0.98 -9.42
C GLY A 47 -35.30 -0.59 -9.34
N PRO A 48 -36.18 -1.28 -10.10
CA PRO A 48 -37.61 -0.96 -10.20
C PRO A 48 -38.43 -1.16 -8.91
N GLY A 49 -37.79 -1.62 -7.83
CA GLY A 49 -38.42 -1.90 -6.53
C GLY A 49 -37.77 -1.19 -5.34
N GLY A 50 -36.89 -0.21 -5.59
CA GLY A 50 -36.26 0.59 -4.53
C GLY A 50 -37.30 1.38 -3.73
N ARG A 51 -37.81 0.81 -2.64
CA ARG A 51 -38.68 1.53 -1.71
C ARG A 51 -37.83 2.42 -0.82
N LEU A 52 -38.23 3.70 -0.69
CA LEU A 52 -37.87 4.53 0.45
C LEU A 52 -38.43 3.82 1.70
N SER A 53 -37.59 3.09 2.44
CA SER A 53 -38.02 2.37 3.63
C SER A 53 -37.43 2.99 4.89
N SER A 54 -38.26 3.07 5.93
CA SER A 54 -37.94 3.55 7.27
C SER A 54 -37.47 2.39 8.19
N GLY A 55 -36.66 1.46 7.69
CA GLY A 55 -36.30 0.20 8.37
C GLY A 55 -34.84 0.05 8.79
N GLU A 56 -34.61 -0.69 9.88
CA GLU A 56 -33.44 -0.75 10.76
C GLU A 56 -32.13 -1.36 10.19
N ALA A 57 -31.43 -0.61 9.33
CA ALA A 57 -29.98 -0.74 9.19
C ALA A 57 -29.37 0.66 9.35
N ARG A 58 -28.45 0.87 10.31
CA ARG A 58 -27.76 2.17 10.53
C ARG A 58 -26.83 2.49 9.34
N ALA A 59 -27.43 2.87 8.22
CA ALA A 59 -26.72 3.27 7.02
C ALA A 59 -26.01 4.62 7.27
N ALA A 60 -24.79 4.79 6.73
CA ALA A 60 -24.01 6.02 6.90
C ALA A 60 -24.78 7.29 6.49
N ALA A 61 -25.63 7.21 5.47
CA ALA A 61 -26.51 8.30 5.04
C ALA A 61 -27.58 8.69 6.08
N GLN A 62 -28.19 7.72 6.77
CA GLN A 62 -29.15 7.99 7.85
C GLN A 62 -28.45 8.65 9.03
N GLN A 63 -27.26 8.17 9.39
CA GLN A 63 -26.48 8.79 10.47
C GLN A 63 -26.08 10.23 10.14
N GLU A 64 -25.73 10.53 8.88
CA GLU A 64 -25.41 11.89 8.44
C GLU A 64 -26.67 12.79 8.42
N ALA A 65 -27.83 12.28 8.00
CA ALA A 65 -29.11 12.99 8.08
C ALA A 65 -29.48 13.39 9.52
N MET A 66 -29.39 12.45 10.47
CA MET A 66 -29.65 12.72 11.89
C MET A 66 -28.72 13.79 12.47
N VAL A 67 -27.45 13.82 12.02
CA VAL A 67 -26.49 14.85 12.42
C VAL A 67 -26.91 16.20 11.86
N LEU A 68 -27.30 16.28 10.58
CA LEU A 68 -27.76 17.53 9.96
C LEU A 68 -28.96 18.11 10.71
N GLU A 69 -29.99 17.31 10.98
CA GLU A 69 -31.17 17.73 11.74
C GLU A 69 -30.80 18.20 13.16
N SER A 70 -29.89 17.48 13.83
CA SER A 70 -29.43 17.86 15.16
C SER A 70 -28.69 19.20 15.15
N LEU A 71 -27.81 19.44 14.17
CA LEU A 71 -27.08 20.70 14.06
C LEU A 71 -27.98 21.87 13.64
N GLU A 72 -28.95 21.62 12.75
CA GLU A 72 -29.96 22.61 12.38
C GLU A 72 -30.78 23.06 13.60
N SER A 73 -31.20 22.12 14.45
CA SER A 73 -31.92 22.41 15.70
C SER A 73 -31.11 23.27 16.69
N LEU A 74 -29.78 23.24 16.58
CA LEU A 74 -28.84 24.04 17.38
C LEU A 74 -28.51 25.39 16.71
N GLY A 75 -29.21 25.72 15.62
CA GLY A 75 -28.99 26.93 14.83
C GLY A 75 -27.60 26.96 14.16
N ILE A 76 -27.01 25.81 13.87
CA ILE A 76 -25.78 25.72 13.09
C ILE A 76 -26.18 25.58 11.62
N PRO A 77 -25.81 26.52 10.74
CA PRO A 77 -26.24 26.46 9.35
C PRO A 77 -25.64 25.25 8.64
N VAL A 78 -26.51 24.39 8.14
CA VAL A 78 -26.21 23.15 7.41
C VAL A 78 -27.20 23.01 6.24
N PRO A 79 -26.90 22.25 5.18
CA PRO A 79 -27.87 21.99 4.13
C PRO A 79 -29.00 21.09 4.64
N LYS A 80 -30.24 21.39 4.28
CA LYS A 80 -31.38 20.58 4.71
C LYS A 80 -31.35 19.18 4.07
N PRO A 81 -31.51 18.09 4.84
CA PRO A 81 -31.72 16.78 4.26
C PRO A 81 -33.11 16.71 3.60
N LEU A 82 -33.14 16.40 2.31
CA LEU A 82 -34.39 16.28 1.53
C LEU A 82 -34.90 14.84 1.46
N ALA A 83 -33.99 13.87 1.37
CA ALA A 83 -34.33 12.45 1.33
C ALA A 83 -33.14 11.57 1.71
N VAL A 84 -33.42 10.38 2.26
CA VAL A 84 -32.43 9.33 2.51
C VAL A 84 -32.87 8.06 1.80
N ALA A 85 -31.96 7.43 1.06
CA ALA A 85 -32.18 6.13 0.43
C ALA A 85 -31.19 5.10 0.97
N THR A 86 -31.68 3.89 1.28
CA THR A 86 -30.88 2.76 1.76
C THR A 86 -31.20 1.52 0.93
N GLY A 87 -30.17 0.75 0.59
CA GLY A 87 -30.25 -0.54 -0.10
C GLY A 87 -29.32 -1.56 0.57
N GLN A 88 -29.29 -2.80 0.07
CA GLN A 88 -28.57 -3.92 0.72
C GLN A 88 -27.09 -3.61 1.00
N ASP A 89 -26.37 -2.95 0.09
CA ASP A 89 -24.94 -2.59 0.25
C ASP A 89 -24.64 -1.10 0.05
N ARG A 90 -25.67 -0.24 -0.09
CA ARG A 90 -25.50 1.16 -0.51
C ARG A 90 -26.45 2.09 0.23
N SER A 91 -26.03 3.35 0.39
CA SER A 91 -26.89 4.39 0.94
C SER A 91 -26.62 5.73 0.24
N ALA A 92 -27.64 6.57 0.14
CA ALA A 92 -27.57 7.90 -0.46
C ALA A 92 -28.33 8.91 0.39
N LEU A 93 -27.82 10.15 0.41
CA LEU A 93 -28.41 11.29 1.09
C LEU A 93 -28.59 12.42 0.06
N LEU A 94 -29.82 12.91 -0.06
CA LEU A 94 -30.17 14.07 -0.87
C LEU A 94 -30.22 15.31 0.03
N LEU A 95 -29.54 16.37 -0.37
CA LEU A 95 -29.42 17.61 0.38
C LEU A 95 -29.94 18.79 -0.44
N GLU A 96 -30.43 19.81 0.25
CA GLU A 96 -30.74 21.12 -0.32
C GLU A 96 -29.48 21.72 -0.96
N GLU A 97 -29.64 22.28 -2.16
CA GLU A 97 -28.56 22.98 -2.85
C GLU A 97 -28.24 24.29 -2.13
N ILE A 98 -26.97 24.69 -2.16
CA ILE A 98 -26.52 26.02 -1.74
C ILE A 98 -26.12 26.78 -3.01
N PRO A 99 -27.02 27.56 -3.63
CA PRO A 99 -26.80 28.17 -4.94
C PRO A 99 -25.56 29.08 -4.93
N GLY A 100 -24.69 28.89 -5.92
CA GLY A 100 -23.45 29.69 -6.05
C GLY A 100 -22.46 29.50 -4.88
N GLY A 101 -22.64 28.46 -4.06
CA GLY A 101 -21.80 28.19 -2.90
C GLY A 101 -20.35 27.91 -3.27
N ARG A 102 -19.43 28.74 -2.78
CA ARG A 102 -17.98 28.53 -2.91
C ARG A 102 -17.38 28.09 -1.58
N THR A 103 -16.30 27.33 -1.61
CA THR A 103 -15.64 26.96 -0.35
C THR A 103 -15.04 28.20 0.31
N LEU A 104 -15.03 28.23 1.64
CA LEU A 104 -14.45 29.35 2.38
C LEU A 104 -12.95 29.50 2.09
N ALA A 105 -12.26 28.40 1.79
CA ALA A 105 -10.86 28.43 1.35
C ALA A 105 -10.67 29.25 0.07
N GLU A 106 -11.51 29.03 -0.94
CA GLU A 106 -11.49 29.80 -2.20
C GLU A 106 -11.85 31.27 -2.00
N VAL A 107 -12.86 31.55 -1.18
CA VAL A 107 -13.32 32.93 -0.93
C VAL A 107 -12.23 33.73 -0.21
N LEU A 108 -11.60 33.15 0.81
CA LEU A 108 -10.52 33.80 1.56
C LEU A 108 -9.28 34.10 0.71
N ALA A 109 -9.04 33.32 -0.34
CA ALA A 109 -7.93 33.54 -1.27
C ALA A 109 -8.16 34.75 -2.20
N LEU A 110 -9.41 35.19 -2.37
CA LEU A 110 -9.81 36.20 -3.35
C LEU A 110 -10.37 37.49 -2.74
N CYS A 111 -10.71 37.48 -1.45
CA CYS A 111 -11.34 38.61 -0.77
C CYS A 111 -10.33 39.57 -0.12
N THR A 112 -10.80 40.78 0.18
CA THR A 112 -10.03 41.85 0.82
C THR A 112 -9.73 41.53 2.30
N LEU A 113 -8.74 42.22 2.89
CA LEU A 113 -8.38 42.01 4.31
C LEU A 113 -9.55 42.22 5.29
N PRO A 114 -10.40 43.26 5.15
CA PRO A 114 -11.58 43.41 6.00
C PRO A 114 -12.59 42.26 5.85
N GLU A 115 -12.78 41.75 4.65
CA GLU A 115 -13.66 40.60 4.38
C GLU A 115 -13.09 39.33 5.02
N GLN A 116 -11.77 39.09 4.91
CA GLN A 116 -11.11 37.99 5.61
C GLN A 116 -11.32 38.05 7.13
N GLU A 117 -11.23 39.24 7.73
CA GLU A 117 -11.47 39.44 9.17
C GLU A 117 -12.92 39.12 9.56
N ALA A 118 -13.88 39.57 8.75
CA ALA A 118 -15.30 39.29 8.96
C ALA A 118 -15.59 37.78 8.84
N PHE A 119 -15.09 37.11 7.79
CA PHE A 119 -15.28 35.67 7.61
C PHE A 119 -14.62 34.86 8.73
N ALA A 120 -13.43 35.27 9.17
CA ALA A 120 -12.75 34.61 10.26
C ALA A 120 -13.51 34.75 11.59
N ARG A 121 -14.10 35.92 11.87
CA ARG A 121 -14.97 36.11 13.03
C ARG A 121 -16.18 35.17 12.98
N ASP A 122 -16.88 35.12 11.85
CA ASP A 122 -18.11 34.31 11.71
C ASP A 122 -17.81 32.81 11.78
N LEU A 123 -16.70 32.37 11.17
CA LEU A 123 -16.19 31.02 11.30
C LEU A 123 -15.88 30.69 12.77
N GLY A 124 -15.28 31.64 13.50
CA GLY A 124 -15.00 31.50 14.93
C GLY A 124 -16.27 31.31 15.75
N LEU A 125 -17.30 32.11 15.50
CA LEU A 125 -18.61 32.00 16.16
C LEU A 125 -19.27 30.64 15.86
N LEU A 126 -19.30 30.23 14.60
CA LEU A 126 -19.93 28.97 14.17
C LEU A 126 -19.22 27.75 14.77
N VAL A 127 -17.89 27.67 14.64
CA VAL A 127 -17.09 26.57 15.21
C VAL A 127 -17.16 26.59 16.74
N GLY A 128 -17.26 27.78 17.33
CA GLY A 128 -17.44 27.97 18.76
C GLY A 128 -18.75 27.37 19.25
N ARG A 129 -19.86 27.69 18.57
CA ARG A 129 -21.20 27.12 18.82
C ARG A 129 -21.22 25.61 18.66
N LEU A 130 -20.61 25.08 17.58
CA LEU A 130 -20.47 23.63 17.35
C LEU A 130 -19.76 22.95 18.53
N HIS A 131 -18.60 23.48 18.93
CA HIS A 131 -17.81 22.92 20.03
C HIS A 131 -18.48 23.09 21.40
N GLY A 132 -19.18 24.20 21.63
CA GLY A 132 -19.92 24.49 22.85
C GLY A 132 -21.13 23.58 23.03
N ALA A 133 -21.79 23.21 21.93
CA ALA A 133 -22.87 22.22 21.91
C ALA A 133 -22.37 20.76 21.96
N GLY A 134 -21.09 20.51 22.28
CA GLY A 134 -20.54 19.16 22.46
C GLY A 134 -20.25 18.41 21.15
N TRP A 135 -20.33 19.08 20.00
CA TRP A 135 -20.06 18.49 18.69
C TRP A 135 -18.61 18.69 18.25
N THR A 136 -18.06 17.69 17.57
CA THR A 136 -16.76 17.76 16.89
C THR A 136 -16.84 17.05 15.54
N HIS A 137 -16.19 17.59 14.52
CA HIS A 137 -16.24 17.06 13.15
C HIS A 137 -15.21 15.95 12.92
N ARG A 138 -14.11 15.93 13.69
CA ARG A 138 -12.94 15.04 13.56
C ARG A 138 -11.98 15.43 12.43
N ASP A 139 -12.44 15.98 11.32
CA ASP A 139 -11.63 16.36 10.14
C ASP A 139 -12.13 17.71 9.59
N LEU A 140 -12.19 18.76 10.42
CA LEU A 140 -12.78 20.06 10.06
C LEU A 140 -11.84 20.95 9.22
N TYR A 141 -12.01 20.97 7.90
CA TYR A 141 -11.23 21.84 6.99
C TYR A 141 -12.05 23.03 6.48
N LEU A 142 -11.38 24.07 5.93
CA LEU A 142 -12.07 25.27 5.41
C LEU A 142 -12.95 24.96 4.19
N GLU A 143 -12.61 23.89 3.48
CA GLU A 143 -13.32 23.32 2.34
C GLU A 143 -14.70 22.77 2.74
N HIS A 144 -14.91 22.50 4.04
CA HIS A 144 -16.20 22.04 4.56
C HIS A 144 -17.16 23.19 4.90
N PHE A 145 -16.78 24.43 4.59
CA PHE A 145 -17.64 25.60 4.75
C PHE A 145 -17.96 26.17 3.38
N LEU A 146 -19.23 26.19 3.02
CA LEU A 146 -19.71 26.89 1.83
C LEU A 146 -20.16 28.31 2.20
N VAL A 147 -19.78 29.27 1.37
CA VAL A 147 -20.17 30.67 1.49
C VAL A 147 -21.38 30.92 0.61
N ARG A 148 -22.49 31.40 1.20
CA ARG A 148 -23.65 31.87 0.44
C ARG A 148 -23.34 33.23 -0.21
N PRO A 149 -23.75 33.46 -1.47
CA PRO A 149 -23.51 34.72 -2.17
C PRO A 149 -24.38 35.89 -1.67
N GLU A 150 -25.52 35.63 -1.03
CA GLU A 150 -26.43 36.66 -0.51
C GLU A 150 -26.00 37.20 0.86
N GLU A 151 -26.26 38.50 1.13
CA GLU A 151 -26.08 39.12 2.45
C GLU A 151 -27.09 38.55 3.46
N SER A 152 -26.68 37.47 4.13
CA SER A 152 -27.44 36.82 5.20
C SER A 152 -26.58 36.69 6.46
N ASP A 153 -27.21 36.80 7.64
CA ASP A 153 -26.59 36.54 8.95
C ASP A 153 -25.97 35.13 9.07
N GLN A 154 -26.33 34.20 8.18
CA GLN A 154 -25.83 32.82 8.14
C GLN A 154 -25.09 32.50 6.83
N ARG A 155 -24.16 33.37 6.44
CA ARG A 155 -23.40 33.20 5.19
C ARG A 155 -22.46 31.99 5.13
N LEU A 156 -22.15 31.33 6.26
CA LEU A 156 -21.33 30.11 6.29
C LEU A 156 -22.20 28.89 6.56
N VAL A 157 -22.16 27.91 5.67
CA VAL A 157 -22.88 26.64 5.78
C VAL A 157 -21.90 25.49 5.92
N LEU A 158 -22.03 24.72 7.00
CA LEU A 158 -21.18 23.57 7.27
C LEU A 158 -21.67 22.33 6.51
N ILE A 159 -20.77 21.67 5.79
CA ILE A 159 -21.05 20.48 4.98
C ILE A 159 -20.13 19.30 5.37
N ASP A 160 -20.36 18.13 4.77
CA ASP A 160 -19.61 16.87 4.98
C ASP A 160 -19.59 16.34 6.43
N LEU A 161 -20.77 16.14 7.00
CA LEU A 161 -20.95 15.85 8.42
C LEU A 161 -20.95 14.36 8.80
N GLY A 162 -20.69 13.44 7.86
CA GLY A 162 -20.69 12.00 8.11
C GLY A 162 -19.70 11.53 9.19
N ARG A 163 -18.67 12.34 9.50
CA ARG A 163 -17.68 12.05 10.56
C ARG A 163 -17.92 12.80 11.86
N ALA A 164 -18.89 13.70 11.91
CA ALA A 164 -19.20 14.45 13.12
C ALA A 164 -19.71 13.53 14.23
N ARG A 165 -19.39 13.91 15.47
CA ARG A 165 -19.74 13.14 16.68
C ARG A 165 -20.14 14.10 17.79
N HIS A 166 -21.27 13.79 18.42
CA HIS A 166 -21.71 14.41 19.67
C HIS A 166 -21.12 13.66 20.88
N ARG A 167 -20.90 14.35 22.00
CA ARG A 167 -20.50 13.73 23.26
C ARG A 167 -21.42 14.22 24.37
N SER A 168 -22.17 13.31 24.98
CA SER A 168 -23.12 13.65 26.06
C SER A 168 -22.44 14.06 27.37
N GLU A 169 -21.15 13.75 27.54
CA GLU A 169 -20.40 14.03 28.76
C GLU A 169 -19.09 14.76 28.46
N THR A 170 -19.06 16.08 28.71
CA THR A 170 -17.83 16.75 29.11
C THR A 170 -18.15 17.94 30.02
N LEU A 171 -17.54 17.95 31.20
CA LEU A 171 -17.49 19.10 32.11
C LEU A 171 -17.02 20.36 31.34
N PRO A 172 -17.69 21.52 31.51
CA PRO A 172 -17.56 22.71 30.65
C PRO A 172 -16.19 23.40 30.63
N LEU A 173 -15.16 22.88 31.33
CA LEU A 173 -13.92 23.61 31.60
C LEU A 173 -12.66 23.09 30.87
N VAL A 174 -12.72 21.97 30.13
CA VAL A 174 -11.52 21.39 29.48
C VAL A 174 -11.71 21.20 27.97
N ILE A 175 -10.91 21.94 27.19
CA ILE A 175 -10.86 21.80 25.73
C ILE A 175 -10.28 20.42 25.35
N GLY A 176 -11.10 19.60 24.70
CA GLY A 176 -10.80 18.20 24.42
C GLY A 176 -9.84 17.97 23.25
N ARG A 177 -9.20 16.80 23.22
CA ARG A 177 -8.28 16.38 22.13
C ARG A 177 -8.90 16.41 20.72
N ARG A 178 -10.24 16.33 20.61
CA ARG A 178 -11.01 16.37 19.35
C ARG A 178 -11.21 17.80 18.85
N GLN A 179 -11.61 18.73 19.72
CA GLN A 179 -11.67 20.17 19.40
C GLN A 179 -10.29 20.69 18.98
N ILE A 180 -9.21 20.26 19.66
CA ILE A 180 -7.83 20.56 19.25
C ILE A 180 -7.54 20.04 17.84
N LYS A 181 -8.09 18.88 17.45
CA LYS A 181 -7.90 18.32 16.10
C LYS A 181 -8.62 19.19 15.06
N ASP A 182 -9.88 19.54 15.29
CA ASP A 182 -10.67 20.38 14.39
C ASP A 182 -10.02 21.77 14.20
N LEU A 183 -9.61 22.43 15.30
CA LEU A 183 -8.90 23.71 15.23
C LEU A 183 -7.54 23.61 14.51
N SER A 184 -6.87 22.45 14.58
CA SER A 184 -5.60 22.23 13.86
C SER A 184 -5.83 21.97 12.37
N ALA A 185 -6.95 21.33 12.01
CA ALA A 185 -7.36 21.08 10.64
C ALA A 185 -7.72 22.40 9.93
N LEU A 186 -8.53 23.25 10.56
CA LEU A 186 -8.84 24.60 10.07
C LEU A 186 -7.59 25.45 9.82
N LEU A 187 -6.66 25.44 10.80
CA LEU A 187 -5.40 26.17 10.67
C LEU A 187 -4.47 25.57 9.60
N HIS A 188 -4.64 24.29 9.28
CA HIS A 188 -3.86 23.61 8.24
C HIS A 188 -4.38 23.96 6.85
N SER A 189 -5.70 23.97 6.63
CA SER A 189 -6.33 24.33 5.36
C SER A 189 -6.40 25.84 5.12
N THR A 190 -5.87 26.67 6.02
CA THR A 190 -5.87 28.14 5.83
C THR A 190 -4.95 28.53 4.66
N PRO A 191 -5.46 29.19 3.60
CA PRO A 191 -4.64 29.56 2.45
C PRO A 191 -3.55 30.58 2.81
N PRO A 192 -2.44 30.61 2.05
CA PRO A 192 -1.44 31.68 2.16
C PRO A 192 -2.12 33.02 1.83
N GLY A 193 -1.81 34.07 2.60
CA GLY A 193 -2.40 35.41 2.42
C GLY A 193 -3.48 35.79 3.44
N VAL A 194 -4.00 34.86 4.24
CA VAL A 194 -4.93 35.21 5.34
C VAL A 194 -4.23 36.02 6.41
N SER A 195 -4.76 37.21 6.70
CA SER A 195 -4.14 38.20 7.59
C SER A 195 -3.94 37.67 9.03
N PRO A 196 -2.86 38.09 9.73
CA PRO A 196 -2.68 37.77 11.15
C PRO A 196 -3.85 38.24 12.02
N ARG A 197 -4.48 39.36 11.63
CA ARG A 197 -5.63 39.95 12.33
C ARG A 197 -6.88 39.08 12.17
N ALA A 198 -7.13 38.51 11.00
CA ALA A 198 -8.21 37.55 10.78
C ALA A 198 -8.07 36.32 11.70
N ARG A 199 -6.85 35.80 11.89
CA ARG A 199 -6.61 34.68 12.84
C ARG A 199 -6.91 35.06 14.28
N VAL A 200 -6.61 36.30 14.68
CA VAL A 200 -6.95 36.83 16.00
C VAL A 200 -8.48 36.97 16.14
N MET A 201 -9.18 37.43 15.11
CA MET A 201 -10.64 37.57 15.10
C MET A 201 -11.34 36.22 15.24
N PHE A 202 -10.94 35.21 14.46
CA PHE A 202 -11.41 33.83 14.63
C PHE A 202 -11.20 33.35 16.05
N TRP A 203 -9.99 33.52 16.58
CA TRP A 203 -9.64 33.00 17.89
C TRP A 203 -10.43 33.67 19.02
N ARG A 204 -10.66 34.99 18.93
CA ARG A 204 -11.49 35.73 19.89
C ARG A 204 -12.93 35.22 19.86
N ALA A 205 -13.56 35.20 18.68
CA ALA A 205 -14.93 34.74 18.50
C ALA A 205 -15.15 33.31 18.97
N TRP A 206 -14.25 32.39 18.61
CA TRP A 206 -14.34 30.98 19.03
C TRP A 206 -14.34 30.85 20.56
N CYS A 207 -13.50 31.61 21.23
CA CYS A 207 -13.36 31.54 22.68
C CYS A 207 -14.44 32.22 23.48
N GLU A 208 -15.11 33.20 22.88
CA GLU A 208 -16.30 33.82 23.45
C GLU A 208 -17.43 32.79 23.57
N GLN A 209 -17.57 31.90 22.57
CA GLN A 209 -18.58 30.85 22.55
C GLN A 209 -18.27 29.67 23.49
N VAL A 210 -17.00 29.30 23.66
CA VAL A 210 -16.62 28.13 24.50
C VAL A 210 -16.26 28.48 25.94
N GLY A 211 -16.46 29.73 26.39
CA GLY A 211 -16.28 30.16 27.79
C GLY A 211 -14.83 30.12 28.31
N ARG A 212 -13.99 31.06 27.86
CA ARG A 212 -12.51 30.93 27.89
C ARG A 212 -11.82 30.75 29.26
N PRO A 213 -10.74 29.92 29.33
CA PRO A 213 -9.68 29.99 30.33
C PRO A 213 -8.70 31.17 30.10
N ASP A 214 -7.91 31.51 31.13
CA ASP A 214 -7.00 32.67 31.23
C ASP A 214 -5.99 32.87 30.05
N ARG A 215 -5.34 34.03 30.01
CA ARG A 215 -4.41 34.45 28.93
C ARG A 215 -3.21 33.50 28.74
N ILE A 216 -2.78 32.79 29.80
CA ILE A 216 -1.66 31.84 29.77
C ILE A 216 -2.13 30.52 29.16
N SER A 217 -3.30 30.02 29.57
CA SER A 217 -3.96 28.83 29.02
C SER A 217 -4.24 28.96 27.52
N THR A 218 -4.64 30.16 27.09
CA THR A 218 -4.87 30.50 25.68
C THR A 218 -3.59 30.35 24.83
N ARG A 219 -2.46 30.92 25.27
CA ARG A 219 -1.18 30.80 24.56
C ARG A 219 -0.67 29.37 24.49
N ARG A 220 -0.88 28.60 25.56
CA ARG A 220 -0.50 27.18 25.62
C ARG A 220 -1.30 26.36 24.60
N LEU A 221 -2.60 26.61 24.50
CA LEU A 221 -3.47 25.93 23.54
C LEU A 221 -3.11 26.26 22.08
N GLN A 222 -2.87 27.53 21.77
CA GLN A 222 -2.39 27.94 20.44
C GLN A 222 -1.09 27.23 20.04
N ARG A 223 -0.15 27.05 20.98
CA ARG A 223 1.08 26.27 20.74
C ARG A 223 0.78 24.80 20.45
N ILE A 224 -0.17 24.19 21.17
CA ILE A 224 -0.57 22.79 20.96
C ILE A 224 -1.20 22.62 19.57
N ILE A 225 -2.09 23.53 19.18
CA ILE A 225 -2.73 23.54 17.86
C ILE A 225 -1.68 23.74 16.75
N ALA A 226 -0.77 24.70 16.90
CA ALA A 226 0.30 24.93 15.93
C ALA A 226 1.24 23.72 15.77
N ARG A 227 1.61 23.06 16.88
CA ARG A 227 2.40 21.81 16.85
C ARG A 227 1.67 20.65 16.21
N ARG A 228 0.35 20.57 16.37
CA ARG A 228 -0.46 19.54 15.74
C ARG A 228 -0.66 19.81 14.26
N ARG A 229 -0.86 21.07 13.85
CA ARG A 229 -0.85 21.49 12.45
C ARG A 229 0.44 21.11 11.74
N THR A 230 1.61 21.37 12.34
CA THR A 230 2.89 20.98 11.72
C THR A 230 3.03 19.45 11.59
N ARG A 231 2.38 18.67 12.45
CA ARG A 231 2.27 17.21 12.28
C ARG A 231 1.29 16.83 11.16
N MET A 232 0.18 17.56 11.00
CA MET A 232 -0.79 17.35 9.92
C MET A 232 -0.21 17.71 8.55
N ALA A 233 0.55 18.80 8.45
CA ALA A 233 1.24 19.21 7.22
C ALA A 233 2.34 18.24 6.76
N ARG A 234 2.76 17.30 7.63
CA ARG A 234 3.68 16.20 7.27
C ARG A 234 2.95 14.99 6.69
N HIS A 235 1.63 14.96 6.75
CA HIS A 235 0.81 13.99 6.02
C HIS A 235 0.36 14.66 4.71
N ILE A 236 0.81 14.08 3.60
CA ILE A 236 0.52 14.55 2.25
C ILE A 236 -1.00 14.40 2.00
N PRO A 237 -1.73 15.46 1.60
CA PRO A 237 -3.11 15.32 1.14
C PRO A 237 -3.16 14.50 -0.15
N VAL A 238 -4.10 13.55 -0.23
CA VAL A 238 -4.31 12.69 -1.42
C VAL A 238 -5.17 13.38 -2.49
N HIS A 239 -5.74 14.56 -2.24
CA HIS A 239 -6.56 15.27 -3.22
C HIS A 239 -6.27 16.77 -3.23
N GLY A 240 -5.87 17.27 -4.41
CA GLY A 240 -5.61 18.68 -4.71
C GLY A 240 -4.93 18.77 -6.06
N GLU A 241 -5.66 19.26 -7.06
CA GLU A 241 -5.19 19.46 -8.43
C GLU A 241 -4.02 20.45 -8.44
N GLY A 242 -2.83 19.90 -8.63
CA GLY A 242 -1.57 20.58 -8.80
C GLY A 242 -0.55 19.48 -8.87
N ALA A 243 -0.18 19.06 -10.09
CA ALA A 243 0.81 18.02 -10.26
C ALA A 243 2.03 18.35 -9.37
N PRO A 244 2.43 17.46 -8.44
CA PRO A 244 3.59 17.72 -7.62
C PRO A 244 4.76 17.99 -8.57
N ARG A 245 5.63 18.95 -8.22
CA ARG A 245 6.92 19.08 -8.90
C ARG A 245 7.54 17.68 -8.94
N PRO A 246 8.02 17.20 -10.11
CA PRO A 246 8.57 15.86 -10.20
C PRO A 246 9.68 15.69 -9.15
N GLY A 247 9.47 14.76 -8.22
CA GLY A 247 10.36 14.56 -7.08
C GLY A 247 11.41 13.49 -7.35
N HIS A 248 12.45 13.44 -6.52
CA HIS A 248 13.40 12.35 -6.44
C HIS A 248 12.97 11.32 -5.40
N LEU A 249 12.67 10.10 -5.85
CA LEU A 249 12.37 8.96 -4.98
C LEU A 249 13.60 8.06 -4.82
N LEU A 250 14.01 7.85 -3.57
CA LEU A 250 15.01 6.85 -3.21
C LEU A 250 14.33 5.56 -2.74
N LEU A 251 14.53 4.46 -3.48
CA LEU A 251 14.11 3.12 -3.09
C LEU A 251 15.23 2.46 -2.29
N ARG A 252 15.04 2.27 -0.99
CA ARG A 252 16.01 1.52 -0.19
C ARG A 252 15.64 0.04 -0.17
N LEU A 253 16.30 -0.74 -1.04
CA LEU A 253 15.93 -2.13 -1.27
C LEU A 253 16.31 -3.08 -0.12
N PRO A 254 15.65 -4.23 0.01
CA PRO A 254 16.01 -5.26 0.98
C PRO A 254 17.44 -5.80 0.82
N ASN A 255 17.94 -6.47 1.86
CA ASN A 255 19.33 -6.96 1.92
C ASN A 255 19.47 -8.45 1.56
N TRP A 256 18.40 -9.07 1.09
CA TRP A 256 18.33 -10.49 0.76
C TRP A 256 17.72 -10.64 -0.62
N VAL A 257 18.18 -11.63 -1.40
CA VAL A 257 17.73 -11.90 -2.78
C VAL A 257 16.20 -11.90 -2.86
N GLY A 258 15.52 -12.80 -2.14
CA GLY A 258 14.06 -12.89 -2.21
C GLY A 258 13.33 -11.60 -1.82
N GLY A 259 13.85 -10.86 -0.82
CA GLY A 259 13.30 -9.58 -0.43
C GLY A 259 13.38 -8.53 -1.54
N LEU A 260 14.52 -8.48 -2.24
CA LEU A 260 14.76 -7.54 -3.34
C LEU A 260 13.95 -7.93 -4.57
N VAL A 261 13.93 -9.21 -4.94
CA VAL A 261 13.17 -9.69 -6.09
C VAL A 261 11.68 -9.42 -5.92
N MET A 262 11.11 -9.67 -4.73
CA MET A 262 9.73 -9.28 -4.39
C MET A 262 9.46 -7.77 -4.49
N ALA A 263 10.49 -6.93 -4.40
CA ALA A 263 10.36 -5.48 -4.52
C ALA A 263 10.37 -4.98 -5.96
N THR A 264 10.73 -5.81 -6.94
CA THR A 264 10.86 -5.41 -8.35
C THR A 264 9.59 -4.81 -8.96
N PRO A 265 8.35 -5.25 -8.64
CA PRO A 265 7.14 -4.61 -9.18
C PRO A 265 6.99 -3.16 -8.69
N ILE A 266 7.46 -2.86 -7.47
CA ILE A 266 7.49 -1.50 -6.94
C ILE A 266 8.49 -0.63 -7.70
N ILE A 267 9.63 -1.22 -8.12
CA ILE A 267 10.64 -0.52 -8.92
C ILE A 267 10.05 -0.15 -10.29
N VAL A 268 9.39 -1.10 -10.97
CA VAL A 268 8.70 -0.87 -12.26
C VAL A 268 7.71 0.28 -12.14
N GLU A 269 6.81 0.22 -11.17
CA GLU A 269 5.79 1.24 -10.95
C GLU A 269 6.36 2.59 -10.52
N ALA A 270 7.47 2.60 -9.76
CA ALA A 270 8.16 3.83 -9.42
C ALA A 270 8.74 4.51 -10.66
N CYS A 271 9.40 3.76 -11.54
CA CYS A 271 10.02 4.28 -12.76
C CYS A 271 8.97 4.76 -13.78
N ALA A 272 7.81 4.10 -13.85
CA ALA A 272 6.71 4.49 -14.71
C ALA A 272 5.86 5.66 -14.17
N SER A 273 6.05 6.03 -12.89
CA SER A 273 5.19 7.00 -12.23
C SER A 273 5.47 8.44 -12.71
N PRO A 274 4.46 9.19 -13.17
CA PRO A 274 4.64 10.61 -13.54
C PRO A 274 4.93 11.51 -12.32
N ARG A 275 4.80 10.98 -11.10
CA ARG A 275 5.07 11.70 -9.85
C ARG A 275 6.56 11.92 -9.61
N TRP A 276 7.41 11.01 -10.11
CA TRP A 276 8.82 10.97 -9.78
C TRP A 276 9.62 11.18 -11.07
N SER A 277 10.34 12.30 -11.19
CA SER A 277 11.24 12.53 -12.35
C SER A 277 12.53 11.72 -12.26
N ARG A 278 12.87 11.29 -11.05
CA ARG A 278 14.11 10.57 -10.77
C ARG A 278 13.83 9.48 -9.75
N VAL A 279 14.26 8.27 -10.06
CA VAL A 279 14.15 7.12 -9.16
C VAL A 279 15.52 6.50 -9.02
N THR A 280 15.98 6.38 -7.77
CA THR A 280 17.26 5.76 -7.45
C THR A 280 17.04 4.56 -6.55
N ALA A 281 17.60 3.40 -6.89
CA ALA A 281 17.67 2.23 -6.04
C ALA A 281 18.98 2.22 -5.24
N LEU A 282 18.88 2.24 -3.92
CA LEU A 282 20.02 2.05 -3.02
C LEU A 282 20.12 0.58 -2.61
N VAL A 283 21.14 -0.13 -3.10
CA VAL A 283 21.24 -1.59 -3.08
C VAL A 283 22.53 -2.06 -2.40
N LYS A 284 22.49 -3.19 -1.68
CA LYS A 284 23.71 -3.82 -1.16
C LYS A 284 24.57 -4.26 -2.36
N SER A 285 25.86 -3.90 -2.41
CA SER A 285 26.73 -4.12 -3.59
C SER A 285 26.60 -5.52 -4.21
N GLY A 286 26.68 -6.59 -3.41
CA GLY A 286 26.55 -7.97 -3.89
C GLY A 286 25.16 -8.38 -4.42
N LEU A 287 24.15 -7.50 -4.33
CA LEU A 287 22.80 -7.71 -4.89
C LEU A 287 22.49 -6.80 -6.07
N ALA A 288 23.37 -5.86 -6.42
CA ALA A 288 23.18 -4.98 -7.57
C ALA A 288 22.94 -5.75 -8.89
N PRO A 289 23.61 -6.90 -9.15
CA PRO A 289 23.38 -7.66 -10.38
C PRO A 289 21.93 -8.14 -10.60
N LEU A 290 21.09 -8.20 -9.56
CA LEU A 290 19.66 -8.53 -9.72
C LEU A 290 18.90 -7.48 -10.53
N LEU A 291 19.40 -6.26 -10.64
CA LEU A 291 18.72 -5.19 -11.38
C LEU A 291 19.21 -5.06 -12.82
N ASP A 292 20.29 -5.76 -13.20
CA ASP A 292 20.90 -5.65 -14.51
C ASP A 292 20.01 -6.30 -15.58
N GLY A 293 19.84 -5.61 -16.71
CA GLY A 293 19.01 -6.10 -17.83
C GLY A 293 17.51 -6.19 -17.55
N GLY A 294 17.04 -5.84 -16.35
CA GLY A 294 15.63 -5.87 -15.98
C GLY A 294 14.80 -4.71 -16.53
N PRO A 295 13.45 -4.80 -16.48
CA PRO A 295 12.54 -3.81 -17.05
C PRO A 295 12.39 -2.55 -16.17
N PHE A 296 13.50 -1.87 -15.88
CA PHE A 296 13.57 -0.72 -14.97
C PHE A 296 14.05 0.56 -15.70
N PRO A 297 13.22 1.15 -16.58
CA PRO A 297 13.65 2.26 -17.42
C PRO A 297 14.02 3.49 -16.58
N GLY A 298 15.22 4.03 -16.78
CA GLY A 298 15.70 5.23 -16.09
C GLY A 298 16.00 5.04 -14.61
N LEU A 299 16.05 3.79 -14.11
CA LEU A 299 16.45 3.51 -12.74
C LEU A 299 17.94 3.77 -12.54
N GLU A 300 18.28 4.65 -11.60
CA GLU A 300 19.67 4.82 -11.16
C GLU A 300 19.99 3.82 -10.05
N VAL A 301 21.01 3.00 -10.21
CA VAL A 301 21.43 2.04 -9.19
C VAL A 301 22.65 2.57 -8.44
N VAL A 302 22.52 2.70 -7.12
CA VAL A 302 23.62 3.09 -6.23
C VAL A 302 23.91 1.95 -5.28
N SER A 303 25.12 1.41 -5.37
CA SER A 303 25.60 0.37 -4.48
C SER A 303 26.08 0.96 -3.15
N ARG A 304 25.84 0.21 -2.07
CA ARG A 304 26.40 0.47 -0.74
C ARG A 304 27.17 -0.74 -0.23
N GLY A 305 28.31 -0.51 0.40
CA GLY A 305 29.09 -1.56 1.07
C GLY A 305 28.56 -1.81 2.48
N SER A 306 28.51 -0.76 3.30
CA SER A 306 28.16 -0.86 4.72
C SER A 306 26.85 -0.14 5.09
N ALA A 307 26.42 -0.24 6.35
CA ALA A 307 25.30 0.55 6.87
C ALA A 307 25.72 1.98 7.25
N GLN A 308 27.02 2.19 7.47
CA GLN A 308 27.62 3.45 7.90
C GLN A 308 27.66 4.47 6.75
N GLU A 309 27.89 4.00 5.52
CA GLU A 309 27.85 4.82 4.30
C GLU A 309 26.45 5.33 3.94
N GLU A 310 25.41 4.63 4.41
CA GLU A 310 24.02 4.82 3.99
C GLU A 310 23.54 6.27 4.19
N ARG A 311 23.94 6.91 5.30
CA ARG A 311 23.63 8.33 5.55
C ARG A 311 24.29 9.26 4.54
N GLY A 312 25.58 9.04 4.25
CA GLY A 312 26.36 9.88 3.34
C GLY A 312 25.79 9.82 1.93
N LEU A 313 25.46 8.60 1.47
CA LEU A 313 24.79 8.38 0.18
C LEU A 313 23.40 9.03 0.14
N MET A 314 22.59 8.87 1.19
CA MET A 314 21.28 9.52 1.27
C MET A 314 21.39 11.05 1.24
N GLN A 315 22.41 11.62 1.88
CA GLN A 315 22.65 13.06 1.92
C GLN A 315 23.16 13.60 0.58
N SER A 316 24.05 12.87 -0.11
CA SER A 316 24.56 13.27 -1.42
C SER A 316 23.52 13.17 -2.53
N LEU A 317 22.64 12.16 -2.45
CA LEU A 317 21.54 11.98 -3.38
C LEU A 317 20.45 13.06 -3.22
N GLY A 318 20.23 13.53 -1.99
CA GLY A 318 19.26 14.59 -1.67
C GLY A 318 17.81 14.28 -2.08
N PRO A 319 17.25 13.08 -1.82
CA PRO A 319 15.93 12.73 -2.29
C PRO A 319 14.81 13.45 -1.53
N ASP A 320 13.70 13.72 -2.21
CA ASP A 320 12.48 14.27 -1.60
C ASP A 320 11.77 13.23 -0.72
N ALA A 321 11.85 11.97 -1.12
CA ALA A 321 11.28 10.84 -0.40
C ALA A 321 12.19 9.61 -0.43
N VAL A 322 12.15 8.83 0.65
CA VAL A 322 12.76 7.50 0.71
C VAL A 322 11.72 6.45 1.07
N LEU A 323 11.67 5.39 0.26
CA LEU A 323 10.86 4.21 0.48
C LEU A 323 11.73 3.10 1.10
N LEU A 324 11.55 2.85 2.40
CA LEU A 324 12.29 1.84 3.15
C LEU A 324 11.60 0.48 3.04
N LEU A 325 12.00 -0.30 2.04
CA LEU A 325 11.49 -1.65 1.80
C LEU A 325 12.17 -2.71 2.69
N ASN A 326 13.24 -2.34 3.39
CA ASN A 326 13.82 -3.13 4.47
C ASN A 326 13.11 -2.87 5.82
N HIS A 327 13.49 -3.61 6.87
CA HIS A 327 12.91 -3.49 8.22
C HIS A 327 13.87 -2.92 9.27
N SER A 328 15.09 -2.55 8.90
CA SER A 328 16.11 -2.11 9.85
C SER A 328 15.77 -0.77 10.51
N PHE A 329 16.10 -0.66 11.80
CA PHE A 329 16.09 0.60 12.52
C PHE A 329 17.18 1.55 11.99
N SER A 330 18.37 1.00 11.71
CA SER A 330 19.54 1.77 11.23
C SER A 330 19.26 2.54 9.94
N SER A 331 18.54 1.96 8.97
CA SER A 331 18.23 2.66 7.72
C SER A 331 17.20 3.77 7.91
N ALA A 332 16.22 3.59 8.80
CA ALA A 332 15.30 4.67 9.17
C ALA A 332 16.03 5.80 9.91
N TRP A 333 17.00 5.46 10.75
CA TRP A 333 17.84 6.42 11.45
C TRP A 333 18.75 7.19 10.47
N ALA A 334 19.38 6.50 9.53
CA ALA A 334 20.20 7.11 8.49
C ALA A 334 19.38 8.12 7.66
N ALA A 335 18.20 7.74 7.20
CA ALA A 335 17.28 8.62 6.48
C ALA A 335 16.89 9.86 7.29
N ARG A 336 16.57 9.68 8.58
CA ARG A 336 16.21 10.78 9.49
C ARG A 336 17.35 11.76 9.69
N ARG A 337 18.58 11.26 9.78
CA ARG A 337 19.79 12.07 9.93
C ARG A 337 20.26 12.72 8.63
N ALA A 338 19.96 12.11 7.48
CA ALA A 338 20.17 12.72 6.17
C ALA A 338 19.20 13.87 5.89
N GLY A 339 18.17 14.06 6.73
CA GLY A 339 17.22 15.17 6.60
C GLY A 339 16.16 14.96 5.52
N ILE A 340 15.94 13.71 5.08
CA ILE A 340 14.97 13.39 4.02
C ILE A 340 13.55 13.80 4.46
N PRO A 341 12.82 14.61 3.66
CA PRO A 341 11.50 15.13 4.04
C PRO A 341 10.45 14.05 4.26
N ALA A 342 10.36 13.07 3.36
CA ALA A 342 9.41 11.97 3.45
C ALA A 342 10.12 10.63 3.63
N ILE A 343 10.08 10.09 4.84
CA ILE A 343 10.58 8.76 5.18
C ILE A 343 9.39 7.81 5.31
N ILE A 344 9.29 6.85 4.40
CA ILE A 344 8.14 5.96 4.20
C ILE A 344 8.56 4.53 4.52
N GLY A 345 7.83 3.82 5.37
CA GLY A 345 8.20 2.45 5.74
C GLY A 345 7.24 1.73 6.66
N LEU A 346 7.55 0.47 6.95
CA LEU A 346 6.81 -0.35 7.91
C LEU A 346 7.20 -0.01 9.37
N ALA A 347 6.24 0.19 10.27
CA ALA A 347 6.43 0.50 11.68
C ALA A 347 6.72 -0.75 12.53
N VAL A 348 7.88 -1.36 12.30
CA VAL A 348 8.39 -2.53 13.03
C VAL A 348 9.71 -2.23 13.74
N GLY A 349 10.08 -3.04 14.74
CA GLY A 349 11.38 -2.93 15.41
C GLY A 349 11.65 -1.56 16.04
N GLY A 350 10.60 -0.89 16.57
CA GLY A 350 10.73 0.41 17.23
C GLY A 350 11.03 1.60 16.31
N ARG A 351 11.17 1.42 14.99
CA ARG A 351 11.55 2.50 14.06
C ARG A 351 10.41 3.46 13.69
N GLY A 352 9.18 3.17 14.11
CA GLY A 352 7.98 3.96 13.79
C GLY A 352 8.12 5.48 14.04
N PRO A 353 8.68 5.94 15.17
CA PRO A 353 8.89 7.37 15.44
C PRO A 353 9.88 8.07 14.48
N LEU A 354 10.70 7.32 13.74
CA LEU A 354 11.63 7.85 12.75
C LEU A 354 10.98 8.04 11.38
N LEU A 355 9.84 7.39 11.15
CA LEU A 355 9.11 7.43 9.89
C LEU A 355 8.15 8.63 9.86
N THR A 356 8.04 9.27 8.70
CA THR A 356 7.03 10.30 8.46
C THR A 356 5.70 9.70 8.00
N HIS A 357 5.78 8.62 7.22
CA HIS A 357 4.67 7.85 6.71
C HIS A 357 4.93 6.40 7.11
N ALA A 358 4.07 5.88 7.98
CA ALA A 358 4.28 4.62 8.66
C ALA A 358 3.10 3.67 8.40
N LEU A 359 3.38 2.52 7.80
CA LEU A 359 2.41 1.42 7.74
C LEU A 359 2.55 0.57 9.00
N VAL A 360 1.47 0.40 9.75
CA VAL A 360 1.43 -0.51 10.90
C VAL A 360 0.93 -1.87 10.41
N PRO A 361 1.70 -2.96 10.53
CA PRO A 361 1.23 -4.29 10.14
C PRO A 361 -0.03 -4.68 10.93
N PRO A 362 -0.94 -5.46 10.34
CA PRO A 362 -2.13 -5.91 11.03
C PRO A 362 -1.77 -6.80 12.22
N THR A 363 -2.46 -6.60 13.34
CA THR A 363 -2.29 -7.38 14.57
C THR A 363 -3.62 -7.91 15.08
N ARG A 364 -3.60 -9.10 15.69
CA ARG A 364 -4.74 -9.71 16.39
C ARG A 364 -4.26 -10.25 17.73
N GLY A 365 -4.91 -9.85 18.83
CA GLY A 365 -4.50 -10.25 20.18
C GLY A 365 -3.07 -9.84 20.55
N GLY A 366 -2.58 -8.70 20.02
CA GLY A 366 -1.20 -8.24 20.24
C GLY A 366 -0.12 -8.97 19.41
N ARG A 367 -0.49 -10.01 18.65
CA ARG A 367 0.41 -10.73 17.74
C ARG A 367 0.25 -10.21 16.32
N ARG A 368 1.35 -10.17 15.55
CA ARG A 368 1.30 -9.84 14.12
C ARG A 368 0.65 -10.97 13.35
N LEU A 369 -0.24 -10.63 12.44
CA LEU A 369 -0.77 -11.61 11.48
C LEU A 369 0.32 -11.96 10.46
N PRO A 370 0.41 -13.21 9.99
CA PRO A 370 1.26 -13.57 8.88
C PRO A 370 0.69 -12.94 7.61
N VAL A 371 1.43 -12.00 7.02
CA VAL A 371 1.09 -11.34 5.77
C VAL A 371 2.27 -11.54 4.82
N PRO A 372 2.06 -11.93 3.56
CA PRO A 372 3.16 -12.08 2.62
C PRO A 372 3.96 -10.79 2.48
N SER A 373 5.29 -10.94 2.39
CA SER A 373 6.20 -9.78 2.41
C SER A 373 5.96 -8.84 1.23
N ALA A 374 5.66 -9.37 0.04
CA ALA A 374 5.33 -8.56 -1.14
C ALA A 374 4.10 -7.66 -0.93
N HIS A 375 3.07 -8.14 -0.21
CA HIS A 375 1.87 -7.34 0.10
C HIS A 375 2.20 -6.20 1.05
N LEU A 376 3.00 -6.45 2.08
CA LEU A 376 3.45 -5.39 2.99
C LEU A 376 4.32 -4.35 2.26
N GLN A 377 5.20 -4.79 1.36
CA GLN A 377 6.01 -3.88 0.55
C GLN A 377 5.14 -3.02 -0.38
N ARG A 378 4.14 -3.61 -1.05
CA ARG A 378 3.13 -2.88 -1.84
C ARG A 378 2.39 -1.84 -1.01
N ASP A 379 1.87 -2.23 0.14
CA ASP A 379 1.07 -1.33 0.97
C ASP A 379 1.92 -0.15 1.49
N VAL A 380 3.20 -0.38 1.76
CA VAL A 380 4.18 0.67 2.05
C VAL A 380 4.43 1.55 0.81
N ALA A 381 4.55 0.98 -0.39
CA ALA A 381 4.68 1.72 -1.64
C ALA A 381 3.47 2.61 -1.95
N GLY A 382 2.26 2.17 -1.56
CA GLY A 382 1.04 2.97 -1.66
C GLY A 382 1.12 4.31 -0.90
N LEU A 383 1.86 4.35 0.22
CA LEU A 383 2.10 5.61 0.96
C LEU A 383 3.01 6.59 0.19
N ALA A 384 3.76 6.12 -0.79
CA ALA A 384 4.53 6.94 -1.73
C ALA A 384 3.71 7.35 -2.98
N GLY A 385 2.43 6.96 -3.06
CA GLY A 385 1.58 7.20 -4.22
C GLY A 385 1.82 6.23 -5.37
N LEU A 386 2.44 5.06 -5.11
CA LEU A 386 2.64 4.01 -6.12
C LEU A 386 1.50 3.00 -6.06
N VAL A 387 0.85 2.73 -7.19
CA VAL A 387 -0.26 1.79 -7.29
C VAL A 387 0.23 0.51 -7.97
N VAL A 388 0.76 -0.41 -7.17
CA VAL A 388 1.26 -1.70 -7.67
C VAL A 388 0.10 -2.70 -7.74
N LYS A 389 -0.40 -2.95 -8.94
CA LYS A 389 -1.53 -3.86 -9.20
C LYS A 389 -1.10 -5.31 -9.27
N ASP A 390 0.02 -5.55 -9.95
CA ASP A 390 0.62 -6.86 -10.14
C ASP A 390 1.83 -7.02 -9.18
N LEU A 391 1.84 -8.12 -8.42
CA LEU A 391 2.93 -8.47 -7.50
C LEU A 391 3.85 -9.55 -8.04
N HIS A 392 3.59 -10.07 -9.24
CA HIS A 392 4.52 -10.97 -9.89
C HIS A 392 5.86 -10.22 -10.08
N PRO A 393 7.01 -10.75 -9.61
CA PRO A 393 8.30 -10.07 -9.72
C PRO A 393 8.78 -10.05 -11.18
N ARG A 394 9.78 -9.21 -11.47
CA ARG A 394 10.41 -9.12 -12.79
C ARG A 394 11.91 -8.98 -12.63
N LEU A 395 12.66 -9.79 -13.37
CA LEU A 395 14.10 -9.64 -13.54
C LEU A 395 14.42 -9.62 -15.03
N GLY A 396 15.65 -9.27 -15.37
CA GLY A 396 16.19 -9.51 -16.70
C GLY A 396 17.56 -10.14 -16.56
N VAL A 397 18.03 -10.75 -17.64
CA VAL A 397 19.36 -11.37 -17.70
C VAL A 397 20.15 -10.67 -18.80
N SER A 398 21.37 -10.23 -18.50
CA SER A 398 22.25 -9.61 -19.48
C SER A 398 22.77 -10.65 -20.48
N SER A 399 23.12 -10.22 -21.70
CA SER A 399 23.75 -11.11 -22.69
C SER A 399 25.04 -11.71 -22.15
N GLU A 400 25.87 -10.92 -21.47
CA GLU A 400 27.11 -11.38 -20.84
C GLU A 400 26.86 -12.51 -19.81
N ALA A 401 25.82 -12.38 -18.98
CA ALA A 401 25.47 -13.41 -18.02
C ALA A 401 25.02 -14.71 -18.71
N ARG A 402 24.24 -14.60 -19.80
CA ARG A 402 23.84 -15.76 -20.63
C ARG A 402 25.05 -16.45 -21.26
N ASP A 403 25.96 -15.68 -21.83
CA ASP A 403 27.16 -16.21 -22.48
C ASP A 403 28.09 -16.90 -21.47
N ASN A 404 28.24 -16.34 -20.26
CA ASN A 404 29.02 -16.95 -19.19
C ASN A 404 28.39 -18.26 -18.70
N ALA A 405 27.06 -18.29 -18.50
CA ALA A 405 26.36 -19.52 -18.13
C ALA A 405 26.42 -20.58 -19.22
N ALA A 406 26.27 -20.19 -20.49
CA ALA A 406 26.38 -21.11 -21.63
C ALA A 406 27.76 -21.76 -21.70
N ARG A 407 28.84 -20.98 -21.55
CA ARG A 407 30.21 -21.52 -21.52
C ARG A 407 30.43 -22.49 -20.36
N ALA A 408 29.96 -22.15 -19.16
CA ALA A 408 30.08 -23.04 -18.00
C ALA A 408 29.31 -24.35 -18.19
N LEU A 409 28.13 -24.33 -18.84
CA LEU A 409 27.38 -25.54 -19.18
C LEU A 409 28.07 -26.36 -20.27
N GLU A 410 28.64 -25.72 -21.28
CA GLU A 410 29.41 -26.38 -22.34
C GLU A 410 30.66 -27.09 -21.79
N GLU A 411 31.36 -26.50 -20.83
CA GLU A 411 32.49 -27.12 -20.13
C GLU A 411 32.08 -28.39 -19.35
N LEU A 412 30.84 -28.44 -18.87
CA LEU A 412 30.25 -29.63 -18.25
C LEU A 412 29.71 -30.64 -19.27
N GLY A 413 29.83 -30.35 -20.57
CA GLY A 413 29.26 -31.18 -21.64
C GLY A 413 27.73 -31.13 -21.73
N ILE A 414 27.10 -30.10 -21.15
CA ILE A 414 25.64 -29.92 -21.16
C ILE A 414 25.25 -29.04 -22.36
N GLY A 415 24.69 -29.68 -23.39
CA GLY A 415 24.28 -29.01 -24.63
C GLY A 415 22.94 -28.27 -24.54
N ARG A 416 22.63 -27.49 -25.58
CA ARG A 416 21.35 -26.76 -25.69
C ARG A 416 20.12 -27.68 -25.87
N GLY A 417 20.31 -28.88 -26.40
CA GLY A 417 19.22 -29.85 -26.59
C GLY A 417 18.90 -30.72 -25.36
N GLN A 418 19.68 -30.58 -24.27
CA GLN A 418 19.46 -31.33 -23.04
C GLN A 418 18.61 -30.54 -22.06
N ARG A 419 17.78 -31.27 -21.31
CA ARG A 419 16.98 -30.72 -20.21
C ARG A 419 17.90 -30.40 -19.04
N LEU A 420 17.81 -29.19 -18.53
CA LEU A 420 18.63 -28.73 -17.40
C LEU A 420 17.77 -28.61 -16.15
N VAL A 421 18.09 -29.41 -15.13
CA VAL A 421 17.59 -29.25 -13.77
C VAL A 421 18.62 -28.50 -12.95
N LEU A 422 18.27 -27.32 -12.46
CA LEU A 422 19.13 -26.57 -11.54
C LEU A 422 18.74 -26.95 -10.10
N CYS A 423 19.71 -27.30 -9.26
CA CYS A 423 19.49 -27.65 -7.87
C CYS A 423 20.20 -26.66 -6.94
N SER A 424 19.46 -26.02 -6.04
CA SER A 424 20.00 -25.12 -5.02
C SER A 424 19.61 -25.60 -3.61
N PRO A 425 20.40 -26.49 -2.99
CA PRO A 425 20.07 -27.11 -1.70
C PRO A 425 20.25 -26.17 -0.50
N GLY A 426 20.97 -25.05 -0.69
CA GLY A 426 21.33 -24.10 0.35
C GLY A 426 20.17 -23.31 0.97
N ALA A 427 20.42 -22.76 2.16
CA ALA A 427 19.46 -21.96 2.92
C ALA A 427 20.11 -20.85 3.76
N ALA A 428 20.07 -19.62 3.26
CA ALA A 428 20.70 -18.44 3.89
C ALA A 428 20.23 -18.09 5.33
N LYS A 429 19.11 -18.66 5.80
CA LYS A 429 18.55 -18.36 7.13
C LYS A 429 18.88 -19.40 8.22
N GLY A 430 19.73 -20.38 7.93
CA GLY A 430 20.30 -21.29 8.93
C GLY A 430 19.95 -22.77 8.70
N ALA A 431 20.67 -23.65 9.40
CA ALA A 431 20.60 -25.11 9.23
C ALA A 431 19.19 -25.70 9.41
N GLY A 432 18.32 -25.05 10.20
CA GLY A 432 16.93 -25.50 10.40
C GLY A 432 16.03 -25.46 9.17
N LYS A 433 16.54 -24.96 8.04
CA LYS A 433 15.85 -24.90 6.74
C LYS A 433 16.45 -25.84 5.68
N LEU A 434 17.55 -26.53 6.00
CA LEU A 434 18.20 -27.46 5.08
C LEU A 434 17.40 -28.76 5.03
N TRP A 435 16.88 -29.09 3.85
CA TRP A 435 16.42 -30.43 3.57
C TRP A 435 17.63 -31.37 3.42
N PRO A 436 17.60 -32.62 3.88
CA PRO A 436 18.78 -33.49 3.83
C PRO A 436 19.32 -33.62 2.40
N THR A 437 20.65 -33.54 2.27
CA THR A 437 21.40 -33.69 1.01
C THR A 437 21.03 -34.96 0.26
N LYS A 438 20.93 -36.09 0.97
CA LYS A 438 20.46 -37.37 0.42
C LYS A 438 19.09 -37.28 -0.27
N CYS A 439 18.18 -36.44 0.23
CA CYS A 439 16.85 -36.32 -0.34
C CYS A 439 16.87 -35.49 -1.63
N PHE A 440 17.70 -34.43 -1.70
CA PHE A 440 17.98 -33.76 -2.97
C PHE A 440 18.62 -34.72 -3.97
N ALA A 441 19.63 -35.49 -3.55
CA ALA A 441 20.32 -36.46 -4.39
C ALA A 441 19.37 -37.55 -4.93
N GLU A 442 18.53 -38.14 -4.08
CA GLU A 442 17.51 -39.11 -4.48
C GLU A 442 16.49 -38.52 -5.47
N THR A 443 16.10 -37.26 -5.28
CA THR A 443 15.20 -36.56 -6.21
C THR A 443 15.87 -36.36 -7.57
N LEU A 444 17.13 -35.90 -7.59
CA LEU A 444 17.89 -35.71 -8.83
C LEU A 444 18.09 -37.05 -9.55
N ALA A 445 18.51 -38.10 -8.84
CA ALA A 445 18.67 -39.42 -9.42
C ALA A 445 17.37 -39.93 -10.08
N GLY A 446 16.22 -39.70 -9.45
CA GLY A 446 14.92 -40.04 -10.04
C GLY A 446 14.53 -39.20 -11.27
N LEU A 447 14.99 -37.95 -11.38
CA LEU A 447 14.78 -37.12 -12.57
C LEU A 447 15.72 -37.51 -13.72
N LEU A 448 16.92 -37.99 -13.39
CA LEU A 448 17.94 -38.42 -14.34
C LEU A 448 17.71 -39.85 -14.89
N GLU A 449 16.62 -40.52 -14.50
CA GLU A 449 16.12 -41.71 -15.20
C GLU A 449 15.83 -41.39 -16.68
N ASP A 450 15.50 -40.14 -17.00
CA ASP A 450 15.48 -39.60 -18.36
C ASP A 450 16.93 -39.31 -18.84
N PRO A 451 17.44 -40.01 -19.88
CA PRO A 451 18.82 -39.86 -20.35
C PRO A 451 19.13 -38.49 -20.96
N ASP A 452 18.12 -37.70 -21.32
CA ASP A 452 18.28 -36.34 -21.86
C ASP A 452 18.34 -35.27 -20.76
N CYS A 453 18.12 -35.66 -19.51
CA CYS A 453 18.15 -34.79 -18.34
C CYS A 453 19.57 -34.69 -17.75
N ARG A 454 19.98 -33.46 -17.41
CA ARG A 454 21.24 -33.17 -16.71
C ARG A 454 20.94 -32.26 -15.54
N ALA A 455 21.67 -32.43 -14.44
CA ALA A 455 21.51 -31.57 -13.28
C ALA A 455 22.78 -30.81 -12.93
N VAL A 456 22.62 -29.54 -12.56
CA VAL A 456 23.69 -28.72 -12.00
C VAL A 456 23.33 -28.29 -10.59
N VAL A 457 24.21 -28.57 -9.63
CA VAL A 457 24.06 -28.16 -8.23
C VAL A 457 24.82 -26.85 -8.03
N VAL A 458 24.13 -25.85 -7.49
CA VAL A 458 24.65 -24.51 -7.24
C VAL A 458 24.40 -24.07 -5.80
N GLY A 459 25.22 -23.15 -5.31
CA GLY A 459 25.09 -22.57 -3.98
C GLY A 459 25.82 -21.25 -3.86
N GLY A 460 25.62 -20.58 -2.72
CA GLY A 460 26.32 -19.35 -2.36
C GLY A 460 27.68 -19.61 -1.70
N PRO A 461 28.40 -18.52 -1.37
CA PRO A 461 29.67 -18.62 -0.64
C PRO A 461 29.50 -19.36 0.70
N GLY A 462 30.34 -20.36 0.96
CA GLY A 462 30.29 -21.18 2.18
C GLY A 462 29.34 -22.39 2.08
N GLU A 463 28.80 -22.69 0.90
CA GLU A 463 27.95 -23.88 0.65
C GLU A 463 28.67 -24.95 -0.19
N GLU A 464 30.00 -24.87 -0.33
CA GLU A 464 30.80 -25.74 -1.20
C GLU A 464 30.72 -27.23 -0.77
N GLU A 465 30.81 -27.50 0.54
CA GLU A 465 30.67 -28.87 1.08
C GLU A 465 29.26 -29.44 0.84
N LEU A 466 28.23 -28.59 0.95
CA LEU A 466 26.84 -28.99 0.70
C LEU A 466 26.62 -29.37 -0.77
N ILE A 467 27.20 -28.59 -1.69
CA ILE A 467 27.14 -28.86 -3.14
C ILE A 467 27.83 -30.20 -3.43
N ALA A 468 29.06 -30.38 -2.94
CA ALA A 468 29.83 -31.59 -3.16
C ALA A 468 29.09 -32.84 -2.65
N GLU A 469 28.52 -32.77 -1.45
CA GLU A 469 27.77 -33.89 -0.86
C GLU A 469 26.55 -34.29 -1.71
N VAL A 470 25.79 -33.34 -2.25
CA VAL A 470 24.64 -33.65 -3.13
C VAL A 470 25.10 -34.28 -4.44
N VAL A 471 26.18 -33.77 -5.05
CA VAL A 471 26.73 -34.31 -6.30
C VAL A 471 27.22 -35.75 -6.09
N ASP A 472 27.99 -35.98 -5.03
CA ASP A 472 28.55 -37.30 -4.71
C ASP A 472 27.45 -38.34 -4.44
N LEU A 473 26.39 -37.96 -3.72
CA LEU A 473 25.27 -38.85 -3.41
C LEU A 473 24.37 -39.13 -4.61
N ALA A 474 24.22 -38.18 -5.54
CA ALA A 474 23.31 -38.32 -6.69
C ALA A 474 23.93 -39.17 -7.81
N GLY A 475 25.25 -39.08 -8.01
CA GLY A 475 25.97 -39.87 -8.99
C GLY A 475 25.99 -39.28 -10.41
N PRO A 476 26.15 -40.12 -11.46
CA PRO A 476 26.39 -39.66 -12.84
C PRO A 476 25.29 -38.75 -13.39
N GLY A 477 25.69 -37.73 -14.17
CA GLY A 477 24.78 -36.77 -14.81
C GLY A 477 24.39 -35.57 -13.94
N VAL A 478 24.81 -35.57 -12.67
CA VAL A 478 24.77 -34.42 -11.77
C VAL A 478 26.17 -33.82 -11.67
N SER A 479 26.28 -32.50 -11.74
CA SER A 479 27.57 -31.81 -11.67
C SER A 479 27.49 -30.54 -10.83
N ALA A 480 28.60 -30.14 -10.21
CA ALA A 480 28.78 -28.79 -9.71
C ALA A 480 29.30 -27.89 -10.84
N LEU A 481 29.11 -26.58 -10.71
CA LEU A 481 29.80 -25.64 -11.60
C LEU A 481 31.32 -25.70 -11.36
N PRO A 482 32.15 -25.59 -12.42
CA PRO A 482 33.60 -25.57 -12.29
C PRO A 482 34.08 -24.35 -11.51
N GLU A 483 33.42 -23.20 -11.70
CA GLU A 483 33.69 -21.97 -10.96
C GLU A 483 32.37 -21.26 -10.59
N PRO A 484 32.34 -20.51 -9.46
CA PRO A 484 31.18 -19.71 -9.10
C PRO A 484 30.92 -18.57 -10.11
N LEU A 485 29.74 -18.54 -10.72
CA LEU A 485 29.36 -17.49 -11.68
C LEU A 485 28.72 -16.24 -11.03
N GLY A 486 28.65 -16.21 -9.70
CA GLY A 486 28.00 -15.15 -8.95
C GLY A 486 26.49 -15.04 -9.23
N LEU A 487 25.91 -13.91 -8.84
CA LEU A 487 24.46 -13.72 -8.87
C LEU A 487 23.91 -13.56 -10.30
N ALA A 488 24.66 -12.89 -11.19
CA ALA A 488 24.27 -12.74 -12.59
C ALA A 488 24.26 -14.10 -13.31
N GLY A 489 25.30 -14.91 -13.11
CA GLY A 489 25.33 -16.26 -13.68
C GLY A 489 24.26 -17.18 -13.11
N LEU A 490 23.95 -17.08 -11.81
CA LEU A 490 22.81 -17.79 -11.24
C LEU A 490 21.49 -17.43 -11.93
N MET A 491 21.24 -16.15 -12.21
CA MET A 491 20.03 -15.72 -12.93
C MET A 491 19.98 -16.32 -14.34
N ALA A 492 21.10 -16.35 -15.05
CA ALA A 492 21.18 -16.95 -16.38
C ALA A 492 20.99 -18.48 -16.36
N LEU A 493 21.53 -19.16 -15.35
CA LEU A 493 21.30 -20.60 -15.15
C LEU A 493 19.83 -20.90 -14.82
N VAL A 494 19.19 -20.06 -13.98
CA VAL A 494 17.77 -20.19 -13.69
C VAL A 494 16.92 -19.93 -14.95
N GLU A 495 17.25 -18.90 -15.75
CA GLU A 495 16.58 -18.64 -17.03
C GLU A 495 16.71 -19.83 -18.01
N ARG A 496 17.87 -20.50 -18.03
CA ARG A 496 18.14 -21.66 -18.90
C ARG A 496 17.56 -22.97 -18.37
N ALA A 497 17.29 -23.07 -17.07
CA ALA A 497 16.80 -24.29 -16.46
C ALA A 497 15.37 -24.58 -16.90
N GLU A 498 15.07 -25.86 -17.11
CA GLU A 498 13.72 -26.35 -17.31
C GLU A 498 12.99 -26.52 -15.98
N LEU A 499 13.76 -26.77 -14.93
CA LEU A 499 13.26 -26.83 -13.56
C LEU A 499 14.33 -26.36 -12.57
N LEU A 500 13.91 -25.54 -11.60
CA LEU A 500 14.67 -25.27 -10.38
C LEU A 500 14.15 -26.13 -9.21
N LEU A 501 14.99 -27.02 -8.68
CA LEU A 501 14.77 -27.69 -7.40
C LEU A 501 15.49 -26.92 -6.29
N VAL A 502 14.76 -26.41 -5.30
CA VAL A 502 15.33 -25.47 -4.32
C VAL A 502 14.80 -25.68 -2.91
N GLY A 503 15.63 -25.40 -1.90
CA GLY A 503 15.16 -25.26 -0.53
C GLY A 503 14.36 -23.97 -0.28
N ASP A 504 14.24 -23.58 0.99
CA ASP A 504 13.67 -22.29 1.38
C ASP A 504 14.70 -21.16 1.28
N SER A 505 15.02 -20.76 0.04
CA SER A 505 16.09 -19.80 -0.26
C SER A 505 15.76 -18.81 -1.37
N GLY A 506 16.68 -17.86 -1.58
CA GLY A 506 16.53 -16.75 -2.52
C GLY A 506 16.30 -17.13 -3.99
N PRO A 507 16.96 -18.16 -4.55
CA PRO A 507 16.83 -18.54 -5.96
C PRO A 507 15.39 -18.86 -6.39
N ARG A 508 14.56 -19.36 -5.48
CA ARG A 508 13.11 -19.53 -5.71
C ARG A 508 12.46 -18.27 -6.28
N TRP A 509 12.82 -17.10 -5.73
CA TRP A 509 12.24 -15.83 -6.18
C TRP A 509 12.80 -15.38 -7.53
N ILE A 510 14.03 -15.78 -7.86
CA ILE A 510 14.62 -15.55 -9.19
C ILE A 510 13.81 -16.36 -10.22
N ALA A 511 13.53 -17.64 -9.95
CA ALA A 511 12.70 -18.47 -10.81
C ALA A 511 11.29 -17.88 -10.98
N ALA A 512 10.67 -17.42 -9.90
CA ALA A 512 9.38 -16.75 -9.97
C ALA A 512 9.40 -15.43 -10.77
N ALA A 513 10.56 -14.80 -10.98
CA ALA A 513 10.67 -13.53 -11.72
C ALA A 513 11.13 -13.70 -13.17
N LEU A 514 11.59 -14.91 -13.52
CA LEU A 514 12.02 -15.33 -14.86
C LEU A 514 11.06 -16.39 -15.43
N ASP A 515 9.94 -16.64 -14.75
CA ASP A 515 8.95 -17.65 -15.11
C ASP A 515 9.49 -19.08 -15.26
N THR A 516 10.60 -19.39 -14.58
CA THR A 516 11.19 -20.73 -14.55
C THR A 516 10.37 -21.65 -13.64
N PRO A 517 9.96 -22.85 -14.09
CA PRO A 517 9.34 -23.85 -13.23
C PRO A 517 10.18 -24.17 -11.99
N CYS A 518 9.54 -24.32 -10.83
CA CYS A 518 10.26 -24.41 -9.56
C CYS A 518 9.55 -25.35 -8.56
N VAL A 519 10.30 -26.29 -7.99
CA VAL A 519 9.87 -27.07 -6.83
C VAL A 519 10.64 -26.61 -5.61
N SER A 520 9.93 -26.05 -4.63
CA SER A 520 10.52 -25.48 -3.43
C SER A 520 10.14 -26.28 -2.18
N VAL A 521 11.15 -26.81 -1.50
CA VAL A 521 10.98 -27.58 -0.26
C VAL A 521 11.02 -26.64 0.95
N MET A 522 9.98 -26.67 1.79
CA MET A 522 9.86 -25.78 2.95
C MET A 522 9.50 -26.52 4.24
N GLY A 523 10.23 -26.21 5.31
CA GLY A 523 10.00 -26.75 6.66
C GLY A 523 9.36 -25.74 7.60
N PRO A 524 10.15 -24.90 8.31
CA PRO A 524 9.67 -24.11 9.45
C PRO A 524 8.87 -22.85 9.07
N ASN A 525 8.82 -22.45 7.80
CA ASN A 525 8.12 -21.22 7.37
C ASN A 525 6.60 -21.38 7.36
N PHE A 526 5.90 -20.29 7.69
CA PHE A 526 4.46 -20.15 7.42
C PHE A 526 4.24 -20.04 5.91
N PRO A 527 3.39 -20.90 5.31
CA PRO A 527 3.07 -20.85 3.88
C PRO A 527 2.59 -19.47 3.43
N GLU A 528 1.79 -18.81 4.27
CA GLU A 528 1.18 -17.53 3.99
C GLU A 528 2.22 -16.40 3.83
N LEU A 529 3.43 -16.56 4.35
CA LEU A 529 4.48 -15.53 4.23
C LEU A 529 5.13 -15.51 2.84
N THR A 530 5.05 -16.61 2.12
CA THR A 530 5.64 -16.81 0.79
C THR A 530 4.62 -17.23 -0.27
N ALA A 531 3.32 -17.16 0.06
CA ALA A 531 2.21 -17.49 -0.82
C ALA A 531 1.95 -16.39 -1.88
N THR A 532 2.99 -15.97 -2.57
CA THR A 532 2.94 -15.02 -3.68
C THR A 532 3.84 -15.53 -4.79
N SER A 533 3.43 -15.31 -6.03
CA SER A 533 4.21 -15.67 -7.22
C SER A 533 4.43 -17.19 -7.30
N LEU A 534 3.32 -17.93 -7.24
CA LEU A 534 3.29 -19.41 -7.25
C LEU A 534 2.91 -19.98 -8.62
N GLU A 535 2.71 -19.13 -9.62
CA GLU A 535 2.21 -19.52 -10.94
C GLU A 535 3.13 -20.56 -11.61
N SER A 536 4.45 -20.46 -11.38
CA SER A 536 5.48 -21.41 -11.83
C SER A 536 6.15 -22.16 -10.67
N CYS A 537 5.53 -22.21 -9.47
CA CYS A 537 6.17 -22.82 -8.31
C CYS A 537 5.26 -23.71 -7.47
N THR A 538 5.66 -24.97 -7.32
CA THR A 538 5.09 -25.91 -6.36
C THR A 538 5.85 -25.86 -5.05
N VAL A 539 5.17 -25.62 -3.94
CA VAL A 539 5.76 -25.65 -2.59
C VAL A 539 5.43 -26.97 -1.92
N VAL A 540 6.46 -27.76 -1.60
CA VAL A 540 6.30 -29.06 -0.95
C VAL A 540 6.69 -28.95 0.52
N ARG A 541 5.80 -29.39 1.40
CA ARG A 541 5.98 -29.34 2.86
C ARG A 541 5.41 -30.57 3.53
N LEU A 542 5.93 -30.90 4.72
CA LEU A 542 5.32 -31.89 5.58
C LEU A 542 4.21 -31.24 6.41
N GLU A 543 2.99 -31.76 6.27
CA GLU A 543 1.81 -31.28 7.00
C GLU A 543 1.55 -32.09 8.28
N GLY A 544 0.73 -31.54 9.18
CA GLY A 544 0.23 -32.26 10.36
C GLY A 544 1.18 -32.33 11.55
N LEU A 545 2.23 -31.49 11.57
CA LEU A 545 3.13 -31.39 12.72
C LEU A 545 2.67 -30.29 13.69
N ASP A 546 2.42 -30.62 14.95
CA ASP A 546 2.06 -29.65 16.00
C ASP A 546 3.13 -28.57 16.24
N CYS A 547 4.38 -28.88 15.91
CA CYS A 547 5.52 -27.98 16.10
C CYS A 547 5.81 -27.06 14.90
N ALA A 548 5.13 -27.24 13.76
CA ALA A 548 5.39 -26.48 12.54
C ALA A 548 4.08 -25.86 11.99
N PRO A 549 4.14 -24.66 11.40
CA PRO A 549 5.30 -23.77 11.23
C PRO A 549 5.76 -23.07 12.53
N CYS A 550 7.06 -22.82 12.68
CA CYS A 550 7.64 -22.17 13.87
C CYS A 550 8.56 -20.97 13.59
N LEU A 551 9.02 -20.78 12.35
CA LEU A 551 9.99 -19.76 11.90
C LEU A 551 11.37 -19.78 12.58
N GLU A 552 11.68 -20.81 13.36
CA GLU A 552 12.95 -20.89 14.07
C GLU A 552 14.13 -21.14 13.12
N ARG A 553 15.28 -20.53 13.41
CA ARG A 553 16.51 -20.70 12.60
C ARG A 553 17.18 -22.06 12.83
N THR A 554 16.98 -22.61 14.02
CA THR A 554 17.43 -23.91 14.47
C THR A 554 16.24 -24.60 15.13
N CYS A 555 16.02 -25.89 14.87
CA CYS A 555 14.89 -26.61 15.43
C CYS A 555 14.99 -26.62 16.97
N PRO A 556 14.02 -26.03 17.72
CA PRO A 556 14.09 -26.00 19.18
C PRO A 556 13.93 -27.39 19.81
N LEU A 557 13.39 -28.35 19.06
CA LEU A 557 13.19 -29.74 19.47
C LEU A 557 14.33 -30.67 19.01
N GLY A 558 15.33 -30.15 18.27
CA GLY A 558 16.50 -30.89 17.83
C GLY A 558 16.29 -31.93 16.71
N HIS A 559 15.05 -32.28 16.37
CA HIS A 559 14.75 -33.39 15.44
C HIS A 559 14.60 -33.00 13.96
N GLN A 560 14.26 -31.74 13.67
CA GLN A 560 13.99 -31.20 12.32
C GLN A 560 13.01 -32.02 11.43
N ARG A 561 12.09 -32.79 12.04
CA ARG A 561 11.05 -33.62 11.38
C ARG A 561 10.34 -32.97 10.19
N CYS A 562 10.06 -31.66 10.24
CA CYS A 562 9.43 -30.93 9.13
C CYS A 562 10.21 -30.99 7.79
N LEU A 563 11.49 -31.34 7.82
CA LEU A 563 12.33 -31.57 6.65
C LEU A 563 12.85 -33.00 6.60
N THR A 564 13.27 -33.58 7.73
CA THR A 564 13.86 -34.93 7.76
C THR A 564 12.86 -36.06 7.50
N GLU A 565 11.58 -35.85 7.81
CA GLU A 565 10.51 -36.82 7.53
C GLU A 565 9.71 -36.49 6.26
N LEU A 566 10.05 -35.40 5.54
CA LEU A 566 9.40 -35.08 4.27
C LEU A 566 9.85 -36.09 3.20
N PRO A 567 8.94 -36.91 2.64
CA PRO A 567 9.32 -37.92 1.66
C PRO A 567 9.78 -37.30 0.34
N VAL A 568 10.68 -37.99 -0.37
CA VAL A 568 11.15 -37.59 -1.71
C VAL A 568 10.05 -37.70 -2.78
N ALA A 569 9.19 -38.72 -2.67
CA ALA A 569 8.15 -39.01 -3.65
C ALA A 569 7.29 -37.79 -4.09
N PRO A 570 6.69 -36.98 -3.18
CA PRO A 570 5.92 -35.80 -3.59
C PRO A 570 6.77 -34.70 -4.24
N VAL A 571 8.06 -34.59 -3.88
CA VAL A 571 8.99 -33.63 -4.49
C VAL A 571 9.32 -34.05 -5.92
N LEU A 572 9.66 -35.33 -6.11
CA LEU A 572 9.96 -35.91 -7.42
C LEU A 572 8.73 -35.88 -8.34
N GLN A 573 7.55 -36.19 -7.80
CA GLN A 573 6.30 -36.11 -8.57
C GLN A 573 6.05 -34.69 -9.07
N ALA A 574 6.11 -33.69 -8.19
CA ALA A 574 5.92 -32.30 -8.59
C ALA A 574 6.95 -31.84 -9.63
N ALA A 575 8.18 -32.33 -9.54
CA ALA A 575 9.24 -32.03 -10.51
C ALA A 575 8.95 -32.63 -11.89
N ARG A 576 8.48 -33.89 -11.95
CA ARG A 576 8.08 -34.55 -13.20
C ARG A 576 6.89 -33.87 -13.85
N GLU A 577 5.87 -33.51 -13.07
CA GLU A 577 4.69 -32.77 -13.56
C GLU A 577 5.08 -31.46 -14.25
N TRP A 578 6.05 -30.70 -13.71
CA TRP A 578 6.54 -29.48 -14.35
C TRP A 578 7.28 -29.73 -15.67
N ILE A 579 8.13 -30.75 -15.73
CA ILE A 579 8.88 -31.12 -16.94
C ILE A 579 7.90 -31.58 -18.04
N GLU A 580 6.94 -32.44 -17.69
CA GLU A 580 5.92 -32.93 -18.63
C GLU A 580 5.01 -31.79 -19.15
N MET A 581 4.67 -30.82 -18.29
CA MET A 581 3.91 -29.64 -18.72
C MET A 581 4.69 -28.76 -19.70
N ALA A 582 6.02 -28.63 -19.54
CA ALA A 582 6.86 -27.87 -20.47
C ALA A 582 6.85 -28.50 -21.87
N ASP A 583 6.85 -29.84 -21.95
CA ASP A 583 6.75 -30.57 -23.22
C ASP A 583 5.41 -30.37 -23.93
N GLY A 584 4.31 -30.32 -23.16
CA GLY A 584 2.96 -30.19 -23.72
C GLY A 584 2.60 -28.80 -24.26
N VAL A 585 3.33 -27.74 -23.87
CA VAL A 585 3.10 -26.36 -24.35
C VAL A 585 3.86 -26.07 -25.65
N GLY A 586 4.82 -26.93 -26.03
CA GLY A 586 5.60 -26.82 -27.26
C GLY A 586 5.11 -27.65 -28.46
N ALA A 587 4.02 -28.42 -28.31
CA ALA A 587 3.47 -29.31 -29.32
C ALA A 587 2.34 -28.68 -30.17
#